data_AF-A0A382V213-F1
#
_entry.id   AF-A0A382V213-F1
#
_cell.length_a   1.000
_cell.length_b   1.000
_cell.length_c   1.000
_cell.angle_alpha   90.00
_cell.angle_beta   90.00
_cell.angle_gamma   90.00
#
_symmetry.space_group_name_H-M   'P 1'
#
loop_
_entity.id
_entity.type
_entity.pdbx_description
1 polymer ?
#
loop_
_entity_poly.entity_id
_entity_poly.type
_entity_poly.pdbx_seq_one_letter_code
_entity_poly.pdbx_strand_id
1 'polypeptide(L)'
;PTWPSHLDHILITNELFDELDNSDIQTIKIDEYLDGGWNEYDQNISDHRPVALKLDFGSSINGDVNQDGDVNILDVVSMVNIVLSGEYNNLADFNNDGAVDVLDIVQLVNLILNQ
;
A
#
# COMPACT_ATOMS: atom_id res chain seq x y z
N PRO A 1 14.29 -6.97 -25.57
CA PRO A 1 14.00 -6.55 -26.95
C PRO A 1 15.19 -6.72 -27.89
N THR A 2 15.02 -7.59 -28.88
CA THR A 2 15.83 -7.58 -30.10
C THR A 2 15.27 -6.49 -31.02
N TRP A 3 16.14 -5.73 -31.70
CA TRP A 3 15.71 -4.62 -32.58
C TRP A 3 15.13 -5.16 -33.90
N PRO A 4 14.09 -4.53 -34.49
CA PRO A 4 13.41 -3.31 -34.06
C PRO A 4 12.17 -3.60 -33.21
N SER A 5 12.22 -3.30 -31.91
CA SER A 5 11.03 -3.26 -31.05
C SER A 5 10.68 -1.81 -30.68
N HIS A 6 9.40 -1.56 -30.42
CA HIS A 6 8.96 -0.32 -29.77
C HIS A 6 9.23 -0.46 -28.27
N LEU A 7 9.68 0.61 -27.60
CA LEU A 7 9.88 0.58 -26.15
C LEU A 7 8.52 0.60 -25.44
N ASP A 8 8.28 -0.35 -24.53
CA ASP A 8 7.13 -0.29 -23.64
C ASP A 8 7.42 0.68 -22.50
N HIS A 9 6.56 1.68 -22.32
CA HIS A 9 6.71 2.70 -21.28
C HIS A 9 5.58 2.59 -20.26
N ILE A 10 5.93 2.60 -18.97
CA ILE A 10 5.01 2.82 -17.86
C ILE A 10 5.39 4.18 -17.26
N LEU A 11 4.41 5.08 -17.14
CA LEU A 11 4.60 6.40 -16.53
C LEU A 11 3.93 6.40 -15.16
N ILE A 12 4.68 6.83 -14.14
CA ILE A 12 4.18 7.06 -12.78
C ILE A 12 4.24 8.57 -12.54
N THR A 13 3.15 9.13 -12.05
CA THR A 13 3.03 10.56 -11.73
C THR A 13 3.30 10.80 -10.25
N ASN A 14 3.47 12.06 -9.86
CA ASN A 14 3.87 12.45 -8.51
C ASN A 14 2.86 12.04 -7.42
N GLU A 15 1.63 11.71 -7.78
CA GLU A 15 0.62 11.17 -6.87
C GLU A 15 0.94 9.77 -6.35
N LEU A 16 1.93 9.08 -6.92
CA LEU A 16 2.32 7.72 -6.55
C LEU A 16 3.78 7.59 -6.12
N PHE A 17 4.45 8.72 -5.80
CA PHE A 17 5.86 8.72 -5.45
C PHE A 17 6.11 8.18 -4.03
N ASP A 18 5.20 8.44 -3.10
CA ASP A 18 5.34 7.98 -1.73
C ASP A 18 5.14 6.45 -1.66
N GLU A 19 4.22 5.92 -2.48
CA GLU A 19 3.95 4.48 -2.62
C GLU A 19 5.11 3.73 -3.30
N LEU A 20 6.00 4.44 -4.01
CA LEU A 20 7.19 3.86 -4.62
C LEU A 20 8.29 3.59 -3.59
N ASP A 21 8.37 4.33 -2.48
CA ASP A 21 9.46 4.20 -1.50
C ASP A 21 9.49 2.81 -0.82
N ASN A 22 8.33 2.15 -0.71
CA ASN A 22 8.19 0.78 -0.20
C ASN A 22 7.73 -0.24 -1.26
N SER A 23 7.83 0.13 -2.54
CA SER A 23 7.44 -0.72 -3.68
C SER A 23 8.52 -1.72 -4.10
N ASP A 24 8.15 -2.72 -4.90
CA ASP A 24 9.10 -3.61 -5.58
C ASP A 24 8.85 -3.61 -7.09
N ILE A 25 9.94 -3.52 -7.86
CA ILE A 25 9.93 -3.47 -9.33
C ILE A 25 10.97 -4.44 -9.85
N GLN A 26 10.52 -5.42 -10.63
CA GLN A 26 11.43 -6.41 -11.19
C GLN A 26 10.99 -6.89 -12.56
N THR A 27 11.96 -7.27 -13.38
CA THR A 27 11.70 -7.99 -14.63
C THR A 27 11.58 -9.48 -14.34
N ILE A 28 10.48 -10.10 -14.76
CA ILE A 28 10.30 -11.55 -14.67
C ILE A 28 11.10 -12.20 -15.81
N LYS A 29 12.16 -12.90 -15.47
CA LYS A 29 13.06 -13.54 -16.42
C LYS A 29 12.67 -14.99 -16.69
N ILE A 30 11.53 -15.16 -17.36
CA ILE A 30 11.01 -16.49 -17.73
C ILE A 30 12.03 -17.27 -18.57
N ASP A 31 12.83 -16.56 -19.37
CA ASP A 31 13.92 -17.14 -20.16
C ASP A 31 14.95 -17.91 -19.33
N GLU A 32 15.19 -17.54 -18.07
CA GLU A 32 16.10 -18.28 -17.18
C GLU A 32 15.54 -19.65 -16.75
N TYR A 33 14.26 -19.92 -17.03
CA TYR A 33 13.56 -21.16 -16.71
C TYR A 33 13.24 -22.01 -17.95
N LEU A 34 13.63 -21.59 -19.15
CA LEU A 34 13.48 -22.34 -20.40
C LEU A 34 14.80 -23.02 -20.77
N ASP A 35 14.73 -24.28 -21.23
CA ASP A 35 15.91 -25.06 -21.61
C ASP A 35 16.74 -24.38 -22.72
N GLY A 36 16.09 -23.68 -23.66
CA GLY A 36 16.72 -22.91 -24.73
C GLY A 36 16.96 -21.42 -24.41
N GLY A 37 16.73 -21.00 -23.16
CA GLY A 37 17.02 -19.65 -22.68
C GLY A 37 16.29 -18.54 -23.43
N TRP A 38 16.97 -17.40 -23.61
CA TRP A 38 16.44 -16.25 -24.35
C TRP A 38 16.05 -16.58 -25.79
N ASN A 39 16.79 -17.45 -26.48
CA ASN A 39 16.50 -17.76 -27.88
C ASN A 39 15.16 -18.47 -28.04
N GLU A 40 14.85 -19.39 -27.13
CA GLU A 40 13.56 -20.08 -27.13
C GLU A 40 12.42 -19.14 -26.72
N TYR A 41 12.67 -18.27 -25.74
CA TYR A 41 11.72 -17.24 -25.32
C TYR A 41 11.39 -16.25 -26.45
N ASP A 42 12.39 -15.71 -27.13
CA ASP A 42 12.27 -14.74 -28.22
C ASP A 42 11.56 -15.34 -29.44
N GLN A 43 11.82 -16.62 -29.75
CA GLN A 43 11.22 -17.31 -30.90
C GLN A 43 9.76 -17.75 -30.67
N ASN A 44 9.42 -18.14 -29.44
CA ASN A 44 8.14 -18.81 -29.17
C ASN A 44 7.20 -18.01 -28.27
N ILE A 45 7.68 -17.01 -27.54
CA ILE A 45 6.89 -16.27 -26.54
C ILE A 45 6.85 -14.78 -26.88
N SER A 46 7.95 -14.05 -26.73
CA SER A 46 7.99 -12.60 -26.92
C SER A 46 9.43 -12.09 -26.98
N ASP A 47 9.66 -11.00 -27.72
CA ASP A 47 10.88 -10.21 -27.69
C ASP A 47 10.94 -9.22 -26.48
N HIS A 48 9.89 -9.19 -25.66
CA HIS A 48 9.81 -8.42 -24.42
C HIS A 48 9.68 -9.30 -23.17
N ARG A 49 10.30 -8.82 -22.08
CA ARG A 49 10.20 -9.46 -20.77
C ARG A 49 9.12 -8.77 -19.94
N PRO A 50 8.24 -9.51 -19.26
CA PRO A 50 7.27 -8.93 -18.36
C PRO A 50 7.95 -8.17 -17.21
N VAL A 51 7.36 -7.06 -16.81
CA VAL A 51 7.77 -6.30 -15.63
C VAL A 51 6.68 -6.45 -14.58
N ALA A 52 7.06 -6.85 -13.38
CA ALA A 52 6.20 -6.83 -12.20
C ALA A 52 6.43 -5.52 -11.43
N LEU A 53 5.33 -4.90 -11.03
CA LEU A 53 5.28 -3.71 -10.19
C LEU A 53 4.36 -4.01 -9.01
N LYS A 54 4.88 -3.89 -7.79
CA LYS A 54 4.11 -3.96 -6.54
C LYS A 54 4.16 -2.60 -5.88
N LEU A 55 3.06 -1.86 -5.89
CA LEU A 55 2.90 -0.62 -5.14
C LEU A 55 2.39 -0.93 -3.73
N ASP A 56 2.91 -0.23 -2.73
CA ASP A 56 2.41 -0.29 -1.35
C ASP A 56 1.58 0.95 -1.07
N PHE A 57 0.27 0.79 -0.94
CA PHE A 57 -0.66 1.89 -0.66
C PHE A 57 -0.85 2.14 0.84
N GLY A 58 -0.05 1.48 1.69
CA GLY A 58 -0.31 1.37 3.10
C GLY A 58 -1.54 0.50 3.37
N SER A 59 -1.43 -0.44 4.31
CA SER A 59 -2.65 -1.00 4.89
C SER A 59 -3.21 0.04 5.84
N SER A 60 -4.45 0.51 5.64
CA SER A 60 -5.17 1.17 6.72
C SER A 60 -5.38 0.15 7.83
N ILE A 61 -4.54 0.17 8.86
CA ILE A 61 -4.71 -0.73 9.99
C ILE A 61 -5.87 -0.17 10.80
N ASN A 62 -6.92 -0.95 10.98
CA ASN A 62 -8.05 -0.54 11.81
C ASN A 62 -7.55 -0.33 13.24
N GLY A 63 -7.59 0.91 13.74
CA GLY A 63 -6.97 1.28 15.01
C GLY A 63 -5.82 2.28 14.91
N ASP A 64 -5.17 2.38 13.75
CA ASP A 64 -4.00 3.23 13.52
C ASP A 64 -4.44 4.65 13.14
N VAL A 65 -4.69 5.47 14.16
CA VAL A 65 -5.22 6.82 14.03
C VAL A 65 -4.11 7.80 13.65
N ASN A 66 -2.88 7.54 14.06
CA ASN A 66 -1.73 8.40 13.79
C ASN A 66 -0.93 8.00 12.53
N GLN A 67 -1.29 6.89 11.88
CA GLN A 67 -0.70 6.35 10.65
C GLN A 67 0.78 5.99 10.80
N ASP A 68 1.19 5.51 11.98
CA ASP A 68 2.57 5.09 12.23
C ASP A 68 2.81 3.59 11.97
N GLY A 69 1.76 2.84 11.67
CA GLY A 69 1.81 1.41 11.36
C GLY A 69 1.66 0.48 12.56
N ASP A 70 1.57 1.00 13.79
CA ASP A 70 1.30 0.23 15.01
C ASP A 70 -0.02 0.67 15.64
N VAL A 71 -0.78 -0.26 16.22
CA VAL A 71 -2.02 0.08 16.97
C VAL A 71 -1.76 0.00 18.47
N ASN A 72 -1.60 1.15 19.12
CA ASN A 72 -1.21 1.24 20.52
C ASN A 72 -1.80 2.48 21.24
N ILE A 73 -1.29 2.78 22.44
CA ILE A 73 -1.80 3.89 23.25
C ILE A 73 -1.60 5.28 22.59
N LEU A 74 -0.66 5.42 21.66
CA LEU A 74 -0.42 6.64 20.91
C LEU A 74 -1.58 6.97 19.96
N ASP A 75 -2.31 5.98 19.46
CA ASP A 75 -3.54 6.19 18.69
C ASP A 75 -4.65 6.77 19.54
N VAL A 76 -4.80 6.27 20.78
CA VAL A 76 -5.76 6.80 21.75
C VAL A 76 -5.44 8.26 22.09
N VAL A 77 -4.15 8.58 22.28
CA VAL A 77 -3.72 9.97 22.53
C VAL A 77 -4.05 10.86 21.33
N SER A 78 -3.83 10.38 20.11
CA SER A 78 -4.18 11.10 18.88
C SER A 78 -5.68 11.30 18.76
N MET A 79 -6.49 10.30 19.09
CA MET A 79 -7.95 10.38 19.09
C MET A 79 -8.48 11.37 20.15
N VAL A 80 -7.90 11.41 21.35
CA VAL A 80 -8.25 12.43 22.36
C VAL A 80 -8.00 13.84 21.81
N ASN A 81 -6.91 14.06 21.08
CA ASN A 81 -6.64 15.37 20.47
C ASN A 81 -7.68 15.73 19.40
N ILE A 82 -8.15 14.76 18.60
CA ILE A 82 -9.21 14.96 17.60
C ILE A 82 -10.54 15.31 18.28
N VAL A 83 -10.92 14.57 19.34
CA VAL A 83 -12.12 14.87 20.13
C VAL A 83 -12.05 16.28 20.73
N LEU A 84 -10.87 16.70 21.22
CA LEU A 84 -10.68 18.03 21.81
C LEU A 84 -10.64 19.16 20.77
N SER A 85 -10.17 18.90 19.55
CA SER A 85 -10.22 19.89 18.46
C SER A 85 -11.63 20.07 17.92
N GLY A 86 -12.50 19.07 18.10
CA GLY A 86 -13.84 19.04 17.52
C GLY A 86 -13.82 18.86 16.00
N GLU A 87 -12.68 18.47 15.44
CA GLU A 87 -12.54 18.14 14.03
C GLU A 87 -13.01 16.72 13.78
N TYR A 88 -13.69 16.53 12.65
CA TYR A 88 -14.13 15.22 12.24
C TYR A 88 -13.02 14.51 11.46
N ASN A 89 -12.74 13.26 11.81
CA ASN A 89 -11.81 12.39 11.11
C ASN A 89 -12.45 11.01 10.91
N ASN A 90 -12.58 10.58 9.65
CA ASN A 90 -13.14 9.28 9.29
C ASN A 90 -12.41 8.09 9.92
N LEU A 91 -11.10 8.20 10.16
CA LEU A 91 -10.32 7.13 10.79
C LEU A 91 -10.59 7.04 12.30
N ALA A 92 -11.15 8.09 12.89
CA ALA A 92 -11.47 8.16 14.31
C ALA A 92 -12.96 7.90 14.61
N ASP A 93 -13.83 7.81 13.60
CA ASP A 93 -15.25 7.44 13.75
C ASP A 93 -15.38 5.91 13.65
N PHE A 94 -15.30 5.22 14.78
CA PHE A 94 -15.27 3.76 14.83
C PHE A 94 -16.67 3.16 14.69
N ASN A 95 -17.69 3.88 15.13
CA ASN A 95 -19.07 3.41 15.08
C ASN A 95 -19.85 3.88 13.83
N ASN A 96 -19.23 4.72 13.00
CA ASN A 96 -19.75 5.33 11.79
C ASN A 96 -21.05 6.12 12.00
N ASP A 97 -21.17 6.83 13.13
CA ASP A 97 -22.34 7.67 13.44
C ASP A 97 -22.19 9.13 12.99
N GLY A 98 -21.03 9.49 12.44
CA GLY A 98 -20.73 10.84 11.96
C GLY A 98 -20.28 11.81 13.05
N ALA A 99 -20.04 11.35 14.27
CA ALA A 99 -19.36 12.06 15.33
C ALA A 99 -18.05 11.34 15.70
N VAL A 100 -17.09 12.08 16.26
CA VAL A 100 -15.90 11.52 16.89
C VAL A 100 -15.93 11.92 18.35
N ASP A 101 -16.20 10.97 19.23
CA ASP A 101 -16.35 11.21 20.66
C ASP A 101 -15.72 10.12 21.56
N VAL A 102 -16.06 10.14 22.84
CA VAL A 102 -15.50 9.21 23.83
C VAL A 102 -15.91 7.75 23.55
N LEU A 103 -17.02 7.52 22.86
CA LEU A 103 -17.47 6.20 22.46
C LEU A 103 -16.49 5.55 21.47
N ASP A 104 -15.93 6.32 20.54
CA ASP A 104 -14.91 5.83 19.61
C ASP A 104 -13.62 5.48 20.34
N ILE A 105 -13.21 6.31 21.31
CA ILE A 105 -12.05 6.03 22.17
C ILE A 105 -12.22 4.70 22.91
N VAL A 106 -13.41 4.45 23.47
CA VAL A 106 -13.70 3.19 24.17
C VAL A 106 -13.61 2.00 23.21
N GLN A 107 -14.04 2.16 21.95
CA GLN A 107 -13.93 1.10 20.94
C GLN A 107 -12.48 0.83 20.54
N LEU A 108 -11.67 1.88 20.36
CA LEU A 108 -10.24 1.75 20.11
C LEU A 108 -9.51 1.07 21.27
N VAL A 109 -9.80 1.45 22.52
CA VAL A 109 -9.23 0.78 23.71
C VAL A 109 -9.64 -0.69 23.77
N ASN A 110 -10.90 -1.01 23.47
CA ASN A 110 -11.35 -2.41 23.39
C ASN A 110 -10.63 -3.17 22.27
N LEU A 111 -10.35 -2.53 21.14
CA LEU A 111 -9.58 -3.13 20.06
C LEU A 111 -8.15 -3.44 20.53
N ILE A 112 -7.46 -2.49 21.16
CA ILE A 112 -6.11 -2.68 21.70
C ILE A 112 -6.06 -3.79 22.76
N LEU A 113 -7.05 -3.86 23.66
CA LEU A 113 -7.06 -4.83 24.76
C LEU A 113 -7.44 -6.26 24.34
N ASN A 114 -8.10 -6.43 23.19
CA ASN A 114 -8.53 -7.74 22.67
C ASN A 114 -7.63 -8.25 21.52
N GLN A 115 -6.47 -7.62 21.31
CA GLN A 115 -5.39 -8.15 20.47
C GLN A 115 -4.74 -9.40 21.09
#